data_AF-A0A7I8EXE7-F1
#
_entry.id   AF-A0A7I8EXE7-F1
#
_cell.length_a   1.000
_cell.length_b   1.000
_cell.length_c   1.000
_cell.angle_alpha   90.00
_cell.angle_beta   90.00
_cell.angle_gamma   90.00
#
_symmetry.space_group_name_H-M   'P 1'
#
loop_
_entity.id
_entity.type
_entity.pdbx_description
1 polymer ?
#
loop_
_entity_poly.entity_id
_entity_poly.type
_entity_poly.pdbx_seq_one_letter_code
_entity_poly.pdbx_strand_id
1 'polypeptide(L)' 'MSCSVTSLSYQARCEAVARVAPCYHDASYTQKGLLLDAVMAATGYTRKHAIGLLNQPPHGKSMIVRPRLPIEVVSSFPS' A
#
# COMPACT_ATOMS: atom_id res chain seq x y z
N MET A 1 -13.00 -30.64 0.08
CA MET A 1 -13.36 -29.50 0.96
C MET A 1 -12.70 -28.27 0.37
N SER A 2 -13.41 -27.57 -0.50
CA SER A 2 -12.93 -26.34 -1.13
C SER A 2 -13.23 -25.21 -0.17
N CYS A 3 -12.24 -24.81 0.62
CA CYS A 3 -12.34 -23.66 1.50
C CYS A 3 -12.55 -22.45 0.58
N SER A 4 -13.80 -21.98 0.43
CA SER A 4 -14.08 -20.69 -0.18
C SER A 4 -13.41 -19.67 0.72
N VAL A 5 -12.20 -19.26 0.32
CA VAL A 5 -11.46 -18.15 0.92
C VAL A 5 -12.45 -17.00 0.91
N THR A 6 -13.01 -16.68 2.06
CA THR A 6 -13.88 -15.51 2.25
C THR A 6 -13.15 -14.37 1.58
N SER A 7 -13.67 -13.90 0.45
CA SER A 7 -13.08 -12.79 -0.31
C SER A 7 -13.13 -11.57 0.59
N LEU A 8 -12.11 -11.42 1.44
CA LEU A 8 -11.91 -10.25 2.26
C LEU A 8 -11.93 -9.06 1.31
N SER A 9 -12.81 -8.10 1.63
CA SER A 9 -12.87 -6.86 0.87
C SER A 9 -11.46 -6.26 0.79
N TYR A 10 -11.18 -5.53 -0.29
CA TYR A 10 -9.88 -4.90 -0.48
C TYR A 10 -9.45 -4.09 0.76
N GLN A 11 -10.40 -3.35 1.36
CA GLN A 11 -10.19 -2.59 2.58
C GLN A 11 -9.79 -3.48 3.77
N ALA A 12 -10.47 -4.61 3.98
CA ALA A 12 -10.15 -5.52 5.08
C ALA A 12 -8.74 -6.14 4.93
N ARG A 13 -8.32 -6.44 3.68
CA ARG A 13 -6.94 -6.88 3.40
C ARG A 13 -5.93 -5.77 3.68
N CYS A 14 -6.21 -4.53 3.29
CA CYS A 14 -5.35 -3.39 3.60
C CYS A 14 -5.23 -3.14 5.11
N GLU A 15 -6.33 -3.23 5.86
CA GLU A 15 -6.30 -3.08 7.32
C GLU A 15 -5.50 -4.18 8.02
N ALA A 16 -5.62 -5.42 7.55
CA ALA A 16 -4.82 -6.54 8.08
C ALA A 16 -3.32 -6.27 7.89
N VAL A 17 -2.91 -5.79 6.72
CA VAL A 17 -1.51 -5.45 6.45
C VAL A 17 -1.06 -4.23 7.26
N ALA A 18 -1.89 -3.20 7.38
CA ALA A 18 -1.58 -1.98 8.12
C ALA A 18 -1.30 -2.24 9.62
N ARG A 19 -2.01 -3.20 10.23
CA ARG A 19 -1.74 -3.61 11.62
C ARG A 19 -0.41 -4.35 11.78
N VAL A 20 0.01 -5.09 10.74
CA VAL A 20 1.24 -5.91 10.77
C VAL A 20 2.48 -5.10 10.38
N ALA A 21 2.31 -4.06 9.55
CA ALA A 21 3.39 -3.20 9.07
C ALA A 21 4.33 -2.66 10.16
N PRO A 22 3.87 -2.06 11.29
CA PRO A 22 4.78 -1.58 12.33
C PRO A 22 5.58 -2.71 12.97
N CYS A 23 4.93 -3.83 13.28
CA CYS A 23 5.60 -5.01 13.83
C CYS A 23 6.60 -5.61 12.84
N TYR A 24 6.33 -5.57 11.54
CA TYR A 24 7.25 -6.03 10.50
C TYR A 24 8.48 -5.13 10.40
N HIS A 25 8.32 -3.82 10.60
CA HIS A 25 9.44 -2.87 10.58
C HIS A 25 10.42 -3.12 11.74
N ASP A 26 9.89 -3.34 12.95
CA ASP A 26 10.68 -3.53 14.17
C ASP A 26 11.11 -4.99 14.41
N ALA A 27 10.59 -5.93 13.62
CA ALA A 27 10.90 -7.36 13.73
C ALA A 27 12.31 -7.74 13.23
N SER A 28 12.88 -8.75 13.89
CA SER A 28 14.08 -9.45 13.42
C SER A 28 13.82 -10.26 12.14
N TYR A 29 14.88 -10.66 11.42
CA TYR A 29 14.78 -11.38 10.14
C TYR A 29 13.91 -12.66 10.23
N THR A 30 14.02 -13.41 11.33
CA THR A 30 13.21 -14.61 11.59
C THR A 30 11.74 -14.25 11.85
N GLN A 31 11.46 -13.19 12.61
CA GLN A 31 10.09 -12.73 12.88
C GLN A 31 9.42 -12.16 11.62
N LYS A 32 10.19 -11.50 10.73
CA LYS A 32 9.69 -11.02 9.44
C LYS A 32 9.12 -12.14 8.58
N GLY A 33 9.76 -13.32 8.59
CA GLY A 33 9.24 -14.51 7.90
C GLY A 33 7.88 -14.95 8.43
N LEU A 34 7.73 -15.03 9.76
CA LEU A 34 6.46 -15.42 10.39
C LEU A 34 5.34 -14.41 10.13
N LEU A 35 5.65 -13.11 10.18
CA LEU A 35 4.68 -12.05 9.88
C LEU A 35 4.24 -12.09 8.40
N LEU A 36 5.16 -12.37 7.48
CA LEU A 36 4.86 -12.55 6.07
C LEU A 36 3.93 -13.75 5.84
N ASP A 37 4.22 -14.89 6.45
CA ASP A 37 3.41 -16.10 6.29
C ASP A 37 2.01 -15.90 6.87
N ALA A 38 1.88 -15.20 8.01
CA ALA A 38 0.59 -14.82 8.58
C ALA A 38 -0.23 -13.91 7.64
N VAL A 39 0.42 -12.92 7.01
CA VAL A 39 -0.25 -12.02 6.04
C VAL A 39 -0.70 -12.79 4.81
N MET A 40 0.13 -13.69 4.27
CA MET A 40 -0.24 -14.53 3.13
C MET A 40 -1.43 -15.43 3.46
N ALA A 41 -1.43 -16.07 4.64
CA ALA A 41 -2.51 -16.93 5.08
C ALA A 41 -3.84 -16.16 5.29
N ALA A 42 -3.77 -14.93 5.79
CA ALA A 42 -4.94 -14.10 6.06
C ALA A 42 -5.51 -13.42 4.79
N THR A 43 -4.66 -12.99 3.87
CA THR A 43 -5.06 -12.17 2.71
C THR A 43 -5.07 -12.90 1.37
N GLY A 44 -4.41 -14.06 1.29
CA GLY A 44 -4.17 -14.79 0.04
C GLY A 44 -3.15 -14.11 -0.88
N TYR A 45 -2.42 -13.10 -0.41
CA TYR A 45 -1.41 -12.42 -1.22
C TYR A 45 -0.17 -13.28 -1.41
N THR A 46 0.52 -13.06 -2.53
CA THR A 46 1.84 -13.64 -2.76
C THR A 46 2.88 -12.96 -1.87
N ARG A 47 3.96 -13.68 -1.54
CA ARG A 47 5.07 -13.16 -0.73
C ARG A 47 5.61 -11.83 -1.27
N LYS A 48 5.84 -11.72 -2.58
CA LYS A 48 6.31 -10.49 -3.22
C LYS A 48 5.35 -9.33 -2.99
N HIS A 49 4.04 -9.58 -3.07
CA HIS A 49 3.02 -8.56 -2.90
C HIS A 49 2.92 -8.12 -1.43
N ALA A 50 2.95 -9.07 -0.49
CA ALA A 50 2.99 -8.79 0.93
C ALA A 50 4.23 -7.98 1.34
N ILE A 51 5.42 -8.35 0.84
CA ILE A 51 6.66 -7.58 1.05
C ILE A 51 6.50 -6.15 0.53
N GLY A 52 5.95 -5.97 -0.67
CA GLY A 52 5.70 -4.64 -1.24
C GLY A 52 4.80 -3.78 -0.36
N LEU A 53 3.74 -4.36 0.19
CA LEU A 53 2.81 -3.64 1.07
C LEU A 53 3.40 -3.36 2.47
N LEU A 54 4.19 -4.29 3.02
CA LEU A 54 4.83 -4.15 4.33
C LEU A 54 6.05 -3.21 4.31
N ASN A 55 6.74 -3.12 3.17
CA ASN A 55 7.88 -2.21 2.97
C ASN A 55 7.46 -0.81 2.57
N GLN A 56 6.23 -0.61 2.09
CA GLN A 56 5.73 0.75 1.92
C GLN A 56 5.54 1.34 3.32
N PRO A 57 6.28 2.39 3.68
CA PRO A 57 5.87 3.17 4.84
C PRO A 57 4.43 3.63 4.57
N PRO A 58 3.66 3.99 5.60
CA PRO A 58 2.44 4.76 5.40
C PRO A 58 2.88 6.09 4.77
N HIS A 59 3.12 6.08 3.46
CA HIS A 59 3.28 7.24 2.63
C HIS A 59 1.92 7.89 2.72
N GLY A 60 1.79 8.73 3.74
CA GLY A 60 0.78 9.75 3.83
C GLY A 60 0.79 10.39 2.46
N LYS A 61 -0.24 10.03 1.69
CA LYS A 61 -0.63 10.59 0.41
C LYS A 61 0.47 11.47 -0.12
N SER A 62 1.39 10.93 -0.92
CA SER A 62 2.02 11.75 -1.95
C SER A 62 0.89 12.13 -2.90
N MET A 63 0.02 13.02 -2.43
CA MET A 63 -0.90 13.78 -3.20
C MET A 63 0.06 14.52 -4.12
N ILE A 64 0.21 13.99 -5.33
CA ILE A 64 0.89 14.71 -6.39
C ILE A 64 -0.01 15.93 -6.60
N VAL A 65 0.23 16.98 -5.81
CA VAL A 65 -0.34 18.29 -6.00
C VAL A 65 0.33 18.78 -7.26
N ARG A 66 -0.30 18.52 -8.41
CA ARG A 66 0.08 19.17 -9.65
C ARG A 66 -0.41 20.60 -9.52
N PRO A 67 0.47 21.59 -9.34
CA PRO A 67 0.05 22.98 -9.41
C PRO A 67 -0.40 23.18 -10.86
N ARG A 68 -1.71 23.26 -11.10
CA ARG A 68 -2.20 23.77 -12.37
C ARG A 68 -1.90 25.27 -12.32
N LEU A 69 -0.74 25.67 -12.84
CA LEU A 69 -0.53 27.09 -13.12
C LEU A 69 -1.62 27.51 -14.11
N PRO A 70 -2.35 28.60 -13.85
CA PRO A 70 -3.25 29.16 -14.84
C PRO A 70 -2.43 29.44 -16.09
N ILE A 71 -2.91 28.99 -17.25
CA ILE A 71 -2.39 29.48 -18.52
C ILE A 71 -2.79 30.95 -18.54
N GLU A 72 -1.87 31.84 -18.14
CA GLU A 72 -2.01 33.26 -18.44
C GLU A 72 -1.92 33.37 -19.96
N VAL A 73 -3.10 33.41 -20.58
CA VAL A 73 -3.24 33.77 -21.99
C VAL A 73 -2.70 35.19 -22.10
N VAL A 74 -1.49 35.30 -22.65
CA VAL A 74 -0.84 36.57 -22.95
C VAL A 74 -1.71 37.34 -23.95
N SER A 75 -2.61 38.15 -23.43
CA SER A 75 -3.29 39.20 -24.17
C SER A 75 -2.31 40.34 -24.39
N SER A 76 -1.47 40.24 -25.42
CA SER A 76 -0.78 41.37 -26.05
C SER A 76 0.01 40.91 -27.28
N PHE A 77 -0.63 40.92 -28.43
CA PHE A 77 0.06 41.09 -29.71
C PHE A 77 -0.47 42.38 -30.35
N PRO A 78 0.33 43.47 -30.38
CA PRO A 78 0.04 44.60 -31.24
C PRO A 78 0.74 44.40 -32.59
N SER A 79 0.04 44.70 -33.68
CA SER A 79 0.65 45.36 -34.84
C SER A 79 -0.39 46.11 -35.65
#